data_AF-A0A392RWH3-F1
#
_entry.id   AF-A0A392RWH3-F1
#
_cell.length_a   1.000
_cell.length_b   1.000
_cell.length_c   1.000
_cell.angle_alpha   90.00
_cell.angle_beta   90.00
_cell.angle_gamma   90.00
#
_symmetry.space_group_name_H-M   'P 1'
#
loop_
_entity.id
_entity.type
_entity.pdbx_description
1 polymer ?
#
loop_
_entity_poly.entity_id
_entity_poly.type
_entity_poly.pdbx_seq_one_letter_code
_entity_poly.pdbx_strand_id
1 'polypeptide(L)'
;VFLTEEGKGWGVRPLEDLPKGSFVCEYAGEILTNTELYERIVQSTGNDRHTYPVTLDADWGSEVGLEDEEALCLDATYNGNVARFINH
;
A
#
# COMPACT_ATOMS: atom_id res chain seq x y z
N VAL A 1 2.53 16.57 -0.84
CA VAL A 1 3.62 15.66 -0.39
C VAL A 1 4.81 16.52 0.00
N PHE A 2 5.40 16.29 1.17
CA PHE A 2 6.52 17.08 1.70
C PHE A 2 7.54 16.17 2.42
N LEU A 3 8.80 16.59 2.52
CA LEU A 3 9.82 15.87 3.29
C LEU A 3 9.65 16.17 4.78
N THR A 4 9.60 15.15 5.63
CA THR A 4 9.43 15.30 7.08
C THR A 4 10.76 15.62 7.77
N GLU A 5 10.69 16.38 8.86
CA GLU A 5 11.89 16.79 9.62
C GLU A 5 12.42 15.67 10.54
N GLU A 6 11.56 14.72 10.93
CA GLU A 6 11.86 13.66 11.92
C GLU A 6 12.48 12.38 11.32
N GLY A 7 12.98 12.45 10.08
CA GLY A 7 13.62 11.29 9.44
C GLY A 7 12.67 10.18 9.00
N LYS A 8 11.35 10.40 9.03
CA LYS A 8 10.34 9.46 8.50
C LYS A 8 10.24 9.46 6.97
N GLY A 9 11.04 10.28 6.27
CA GLY A 9 10.99 10.41 4.82
C GLY A 9 9.88 11.35 4.35
N TRP A 10 9.16 10.97 3.30
CA TRP A 10 8.08 11.79 2.74
C TRP A 10 6.79 11.66 3.54
N GLY A 11 5.95 12.69 3.52
CA GLY A 11 4.68 12.76 4.24
C GLY A 11 3.60 13.51 3.47
N VAL A 12 2.37 13.39 3.95
CA VAL A 12 1.18 14.10 3.46
C VAL A 12 0.54 14.85 4.62
N ARG A 13 0.05 16.06 4.34
CA ARG A 13 -0.79 16.85 5.23
C ARG A 13 -1.90 17.49 4.41
N PRO A 14 -3.11 17.68 4.98
CA PRO A 14 -4.14 18.44 4.28
C PRO A 14 -3.73 19.91 4.17
N LEU A 15 -4.24 20.59 3.14
CA LEU A 15 -4.04 22.03 2.94
C LEU A 15 -5.17 22.86 3.58
N GLU A 16 -6.27 22.21 3.92
CA GLU A 16 -7.48 22.78 4.51
C GLU A 16 -7.89 21.94 5.73
N ASP A 17 -8.75 22.49 6.59
CA ASP A 17 -9.27 21.76 7.73
C ASP A 17 -10.13 20.57 7.29
N LEU A 18 -9.85 19.39 7.84
CA LEU A 18 -10.60 18.17 7.58
C LEU A 18 -11.43 17.78 8.82
N PRO A 19 -12.77 17.94 8.79
CA PRO A 19 -13.63 17.45 9.85
C PRO A 19 -13.49 15.94 10.07
N LYS A 20 -13.67 15.48 11.31
CA LYS A 20 -13.68 14.05 11.63
C LYS A 20 -14.76 13.32 10.81
N GLY A 21 -14.36 12.21 10.18
CA GLY A 21 -15.24 11.41 9.31
C GLY A 21 -15.21 11.83 7.83
N SER A 22 -14.44 12.85 7.47
CA SER A 22 -14.23 13.21 6.07
C SER A 22 -13.43 12.13 5.34
N PHE A 23 -13.89 11.78 4.15
CA PHE A 23 -13.09 10.99 3.22
C PHE A 23 -11.85 11.79 2.78
N VAL A 24 -10.69 11.13 2.75
CA VAL A 24 -9.42 11.74 2.33
C VAL A 24 -9.04 11.25 0.94
N CYS A 25 -8.76 9.96 0.81
CA CYS A 25 -8.47 9.28 -0.44
C CYS A 25 -8.56 7.77 -0.25
N GLU A 26 -8.73 7.04 -1.34
CA GLU A 26 -8.50 5.59 -1.40
C GLU A 26 -7.00 5.30 -1.34
N TYR A 27 -6.63 4.09 -0.92
CA TYR A 27 -5.29 3.57 -1.16
C TYR A 27 -5.28 2.88 -2.52
N ALA A 28 -4.53 3.42 -3.49
CA ALA A 28 -4.49 2.89 -4.85
C ALA A 28 -3.11 2.32 -5.18
N GLY A 29 -3.10 1.16 -5.84
CA GLY A 29 -1.91 0.43 -6.27
C GLY A 29 -2.24 -0.59 -7.35
N GLU A 30 -1.25 -1.36 -7.79
CA GLU A 30 -1.46 -2.54 -8.63
C GLU A 30 -2.13 -3.65 -7.80
N ILE A 31 -3.15 -4.30 -8.33
CA ILE A 31 -3.72 -5.51 -7.68
C ILE A 31 -2.84 -6.70 -8.06
N LEU A 32 -2.29 -7.38 -7.06
CA LEU A 32 -1.42 -8.55 -7.22
C LEU A 32 -1.90 -9.69 -6.33
N THR A 33 -1.57 -10.92 -6.70
CA THR A 33 -1.56 -12.03 -5.75
C THR A 33 -0.36 -11.93 -4.80
N ASN A 34 -0.46 -12.59 -3.63
CA ASN A 34 0.67 -12.70 -2.72
C ASN A 34 1.89 -13.37 -3.37
N THR A 35 1.66 -14.36 -4.24
CA THR A 35 2.73 -15.02 -5.02
C THR A 35 3.44 -14.04 -5.96
N GLU A 36 2.69 -13.23 -6.72
CA GLU A 36 3.28 -12.20 -7.59
C GLU A 36 4.09 -11.16 -6.80
N LEU A 37 3.59 -10.73 -5.64
CA LEU A 37 4.31 -9.82 -4.76
C LEU A 37 5.62 -10.44 -4.25
N TYR A 38 5.58 -11.70 -3.81
CA TYR A 38 6.76 -12.41 -3.34
C TYR A 38 7.83 -12.55 -4.44
N GLU A 39 7.43 -12.93 -5.65
CA GLU A 39 8.34 -13.01 -6.80
C GLU A 39 9.00 -11.66 -7.10
N ARG A 40 8.25 -10.55 -7.06
CA ARG A 40 8.79 -9.19 -7.22
C ARG A 40 9.81 -8.85 -6.14
N ILE A 41 9.56 -9.21 -4.88
CA ILE A 41 10.48 -8.96 -3.76
C ILE A 41 11.77 -9.75 -3.94
N VAL A 42 11.67 -11.04 -4.27
CA VAL A 42 12.84 -11.92 -4.47
C VAL A 42 13.69 -11.48 -5.66
N GLN A 43 13.08 -11.06 -6.77
CA GLN A 43 13.82 -10.54 -7.93
C GLN A 43 14.49 -9.18 -7.65
N SER A 44 14.03 -8.45 -6.64
CA SER A 44 14.56 -7.14 -6.26
C SER A 44 15.80 -7.21 -5.34
N THR A 45 16.32 -8.41 -5.02
CA THR A 45 17.47 -8.60 -4.14
C THR A 45 18.72 -7.91 -4.69
N GLY A 46 19.00 -6.71 -4.17
CA GLY A 46 20.08 -5.83 -4.60
C GLY A 46 19.83 -4.36 -4.26
N ASN A 47 18.59 -3.99 -3.94
CA ASN A 47 18.23 -2.65 -3.48
C ASN A 47 17.46 -2.78 -2.16
N ASP A 48 17.79 -2.00 -1.13
CA ASP A 48 17.00 -1.84 0.12
C ASP A 48 15.64 -1.19 -0.21
N ARG A 49 14.82 -1.93 -0.95
CA ARG A 49 13.68 -1.37 -1.64
C ARG A 49 12.46 -1.50 -0.75
N HIS A 50 12.04 -0.38 -0.17
CA HIS A 50 10.76 -0.29 0.53
C HIS A 50 9.62 -0.63 -0.44
N THR A 51 8.88 -1.68 -0.12
CA THR A 51 7.63 -2.03 -0.80
C THR A 51 6.44 -1.46 -0.03
N TYR A 52 5.33 -1.27 -0.74
CA TYR A 52 4.11 -0.69 -0.19
C TYR A 52 2.88 -1.59 -0.44
N PRO A 53 2.87 -2.84 0.07
CA PRO A 53 1.73 -3.72 -0.06
C PRO A 53 0.66 -3.45 1.01
N VAL A 54 -0.62 -3.59 0.63
CA VAL A 54 -1.78 -3.62 1.53
C VAL A 54 -2.66 -4.80 1.16
N THR A 55 -2.85 -5.73 2.08
CA THR A 55 -3.70 -6.92 1.86
C THR A 55 -5.16 -6.54 1.66
N LEU A 56 -5.84 -7.17 0.71
CA LEU A 56 -7.28 -7.04 0.49
C LEU A 56 -8.03 -8.12 1.26
N ASP A 57 -8.25 -7.90 2.56
CA ASP A 57 -8.80 -8.85 3.52
C ASP A 57 -10.27 -8.60 3.88
N ALA A 58 -10.98 -7.79 3.09
CA ALA A 58 -12.38 -7.41 3.28
C ALA A 58 -13.37 -8.55 2.96
N ASP A 59 -13.18 -9.70 3.62
CA ASP A 59 -13.97 -10.92 3.52
C ASP A 59 -13.91 -11.64 2.16
N TRP A 60 -12.84 -11.39 1.39
CA TRP A 60 -12.63 -11.95 0.04
C TRP A 60 -12.50 -13.49 0.00
N GLY A 61 -12.51 -14.18 1.16
CA GLY A 61 -12.36 -15.64 1.26
C GLY A 61 -13.41 -16.34 2.12
N SER A 62 -14.52 -15.70 2.50
CA SER A 62 -15.53 -16.34 3.36
C SER A 62 -16.42 -17.36 2.63
N GLU A 63 -16.49 -17.29 1.30
CA GLU A 63 -17.35 -18.20 0.50
C GLU A 63 -16.59 -19.24 -0.31
N VAL A 64 -15.29 -19.05 -0.54
CA VAL A 64 -14.44 -19.97 -1.30
C VAL A 64 -13.13 -20.09 -0.56
N GLY A 65 -12.68 -21.31 -0.25
CA GLY A 65 -11.42 -21.57 0.44
C GLY A 65 -10.22 -21.21 -0.43
N LEU A 66 -9.98 -19.92 -0.58
CA LEU A 66 -8.82 -19.37 -1.27
C LEU A 66 -7.58 -19.74 -0.47
N GLU A 67 -6.57 -20.25 -1.17
CA GLU A 67 -5.25 -20.49 -0.58
C GLU A 67 -4.56 -19.15 -0.34
N ASP A 68 -3.70 -19.06 0.69
CA ASP A 68 -2.98 -17.82 1.04
C ASP A 68 -2.16 -17.25 -0.14
N GLU A 69 -1.75 -18.10 -1.08
CA GLU A 69 -1.02 -17.76 -2.29
C GLU A 69 -1.88 -16.97 -3.30
N GLU A 70 -3.19 -17.22 -3.32
CA GLU A 70 -4.16 -16.57 -4.21
C GLU A 70 -4.77 -15.29 -3.61
N ALA A 71 -4.49 -15.01 -2.33
CA ALA A 71 -4.96 -13.80 -1.69
C ALA A 71 -4.39 -12.56 -2.39
N LEU A 72 -5.25 -11.54 -2.51
CA LEU A 72 -4.94 -10.32 -3.24
C LEU A 72 -4.39 -9.23 -2.32
N CYS A 73 -3.53 -8.38 -2.87
CA CYS A 73 -3.04 -7.17 -2.25
C CYS A 73 -2.97 -6.02 -3.26
N LEU A 74 -2.94 -4.80 -2.75
CA LEU A 74 -2.56 -3.60 -3.50
C LEU A 74 -1.08 -3.31 -3.28
N ASP A 75 -0.29 -3.25 -4.34
CA ASP A 75 1.11 -2.82 -4.32
C ASP A 75 1.25 -1.40 -4.91
N ALA A 76 1.54 -0.42 -4.05
CA ALA A 76 1.75 0.98 -4.45
C ALA A 76 3.22 1.34 -4.73
N THR A 77 4.11 0.34 -4.85
CA THR A 77 5.57 0.57 -4.97
C THR A 77 5.98 1.35 -6.22
N TYR A 78 5.34 1.07 -7.36
CA TYR A 78 5.64 1.74 -8.64
C TYR A 78 4.49 2.59 -9.13
N ASN A 79 3.26 2.08 -9.00
CA ASN A 79 2.05 2.74 -9.43
C ASN A 79 1.13 2.90 -8.22
N GLY A 80 0.75 4.13 -7.89
CA GLY A 80 -0.13 4.42 -6.78
C GLY A 80 -0.45 5.90 -6.68
N ASN A 81 -1.34 6.26 -5.77
CA ASN A 81 -1.76 7.66 -5.56
C ASN A 81 -1.03 8.31 -4.36
N VAL A 82 -1.51 9.47 -3.90
CA VAL A 82 -0.92 10.22 -2.79
C VAL A 82 -0.94 9.46 -1.45
N ALA A 83 -1.84 8.47 -1.29
CA ALA A 83 -1.99 7.71 -0.05
C ALA A 83 -0.72 6.92 0.31
N ARG A 84 0.10 6.54 -0.67
CA ARG A 84 1.36 5.81 -0.43
C ARG A 84 2.38 6.58 0.41
N PHE A 85 2.20 7.90 0.54
CA PHE A 85 3.08 8.78 1.31
C PHE A 85 2.51 9.13 2.71
N ILE A 86 1.42 8.49 3.12
CA ILE A 86 0.91 8.61 4.49
C ILE A 86 1.80 7.74 5.39
N ASN A 87 2.39 8.36 6.42
CA ASN A 87 3.26 7.66 7.36
C ASN A 87 2.44 6.88 8.40
N HIS A 88 3.03 5.78 8.92
CA HIS A 88 2.55 5.02 10.07
C HIS A 88 3.04 5.65 11.41
#